data_AF-A0A1B9KY53-F1
#
_entry.id   AF-A0A1B9KY53-F1
#
_cell.length_a   1.000
_cell.length_b   1.000
_cell.length_c   1.000
_cell.angle_alpha   90.00
_cell.angle_beta   90.00
_cell.angle_gamma   90.00
#
_symmetry.space_group_name_H-M   'P 1'
#
loop_
_entity.id
_entity.type
_entity.pdbx_description
1 polymer ?
#
loop_
_entity_poly.entity_id
_entity_poly.type
_entity_poly.pdbx_seq_one_letter_code
_entity_poly.pdbx_strand_id
1 'polypeptide(L)'
;MSNELNRLLSQLGDGFSDLMAGLGGVSHNRYTLTVDGLGAPISVLHVEGNESLNQPWRYVISFTSTDKTLSPEAFLNQKSTFSFNPVINKPLTSAIRSLSDLPTLTNKRTLHGVITEFSQLSVNKEEAHYQVVLSSCLARLAVGQHSAIFQQQSVVSVVEEVLRSHGLTGIDYRLELKDSYPEREFITQWQESDLEFIQRGMATHFSTKKIRSSISFVFNRRLVI
;
A
#
# COMPACT_ATOMS: atom_id res chain seq x y z
N MET A 1 38.58 -10.42 6.24
CA MET A 1 37.74 -11.65 6.19
C MET A 1 36.61 -11.66 7.23
N SER A 2 36.49 -10.67 8.13
CA SER A 2 35.50 -10.62 9.21
C SER A 2 34.13 -10.00 8.86
N ASN A 3 33.97 -9.36 7.68
CA ASN A 3 32.72 -8.66 7.31
C ASN A 3 31.66 -9.53 6.61
N GLU A 4 32.05 -10.69 6.07
CA GLU A 4 31.13 -11.65 5.43
C GLU A 4 30.28 -12.38 6.48
N LEU A 5 30.91 -12.83 7.58
CA LEU A 5 30.20 -13.52 8.67
C LEU A 5 29.21 -12.61 9.41
N ASN A 6 29.50 -11.31 9.56
CA ASN A 6 28.57 -10.37 10.18
C ASN A 6 27.35 -10.08 9.28
N ARG A 7 27.52 -10.11 7.96
CA ARG A 7 26.39 -10.02 7.01
C ARG A 7 25.49 -11.25 7.07
N LEU A 8 26.09 -12.44 7.15
CA LEU A 8 25.33 -13.69 7.29
C LEU A 8 24.64 -13.80 8.66
N LEU A 9 25.26 -13.30 9.73
CA LEU A 9 24.63 -13.23 11.06
C LEU A 9 23.46 -12.23 11.10
N SER A 10 23.54 -11.10 10.38
CA SER A 10 22.40 -10.17 10.25
C SER A 10 21.24 -10.78 9.44
N GLN A 11 21.54 -11.50 8.35
CA GLN A 11 20.52 -12.21 7.56
C GLN A 11 19.87 -13.37 8.34
N LEU A 12 20.65 -14.06 9.17
CA LEU A 12 20.10 -15.04 10.11
C LEU A 12 19.28 -14.37 11.21
N GLY A 13 19.67 -13.19 11.71
CA GLY A 13 18.92 -12.47 12.74
C GLY A 13 17.51 -12.09 12.30
N ASP A 14 17.35 -11.59 11.08
CA ASP A 14 16.04 -11.25 10.51
C ASP A 14 15.19 -12.51 10.28
N GLY A 15 15.76 -13.56 9.69
CA GLY A 15 15.05 -14.83 9.49
C GLY A 15 14.72 -15.57 10.79
N PHE A 16 15.58 -15.47 11.80
CA PHE A 16 15.37 -16.08 13.12
C PHE A 16 14.34 -15.29 13.94
N SER A 17 14.26 -13.97 13.76
CA SER A 17 13.18 -13.17 14.34
C SER A 17 11.81 -13.53 13.77
N ASP A 18 11.73 -13.79 12.46
CA ASP A 18 10.50 -14.20 11.77
C ASP A 18 10.10 -15.65 12.17
N LEU A 19 11.08 -16.52 12.40
CA LEU A 19 10.87 -17.87 12.97
C LEU A 19 10.45 -17.83 14.44
N MET A 20 11.01 -16.92 15.25
CA MET A 20 10.61 -16.71 16.64
C MET A 20 9.25 -16.04 16.76
N ALA A 21 8.83 -15.20 15.80
CA ALA A 21 7.45 -14.72 15.69
C ALA A 21 6.47 -15.87 15.40
N GLY A 22 6.94 -16.95 14.74
CA GLY A 22 6.17 -18.18 14.54
C GLY A 22 6.12 -19.13 15.74
N LEU A 23 7.10 -19.05 16.66
CA LEU A 23 7.18 -19.88 17.88
C LEU A 23 6.70 -19.16 19.15
N GLY A 24 6.64 -17.83 19.12
CA GLY A 24 6.34 -16.97 20.25
C GLY A 24 4.93 -16.40 20.18
N GLY A 25 3.96 -17.16 20.66
CA GLY A 25 2.63 -16.64 20.99
C GLY A 25 1.72 -16.48 19.77
N VAL A 26 0.54 -17.09 19.86
CA VAL A 26 -0.59 -16.78 18.99
C VAL A 26 -0.94 -15.31 19.22
N SER A 27 -0.37 -14.41 18.41
CA SER A 27 -0.90 -13.07 18.28
C SER A 27 -2.28 -13.23 17.66
N HIS A 28 -3.32 -13.08 18.48
CA HIS A 28 -4.71 -13.10 18.02
C HIS A 28 -5.00 -11.93 17.08
N ASN A 29 -4.11 -10.92 17.06
CA ASN A 29 -4.24 -9.80 16.14
C ASN A 29 -3.64 -10.14 14.78
N ARG A 30 -4.53 -10.45 13.84
CA ARG A 30 -4.21 -10.75 12.44
C ARG A 30 -3.86 -9.52 11.62
N TYR A 31 -3.97 -8.33 12.20
CA TYR A 31 -3.76 -7.07 11.52
C TYR A 31 -2.68 -6.27 12.23
N THR A 32 -1.74 -5.73 11.46
CA THR A 32 -0.72 -4.83 11.98
C THR A 32 -0.77 -3.54 11.20
N LEU A 33 -0.96 -2.43 11.90
CA LEU A 33 -0.84 -1.09 11.35
C LEU A 33 0.46 -0.48 11.86
N THR A 34 1.31 -0.05 10.93
CA THR A 34 2.54 0.69 11.23
C THR A 34 2.43 2.06 10.58
N VAL A 35 2.56 3.11 11.38
CA VAL A 35 2.54 4.49 10.91
C VAL A 35 3.95 5.04 11.01
N ASP A 36 4.43 5.66 9.93
CA ASP A 36 5.75 6.27 9.92
C ASP A 36 5.82 7.42 10.94
N GLY A 37 6.93 7.50 11.68
CA GLY A 37 7.10 8.49 12.76
C GLY A 37 6.36 8.20 14.07
N LEU A 38 5.59 7.10 14.18
CA LEU A 38 4.89 6.73 15.41
C LEU A 38 5.59 5.61 16.20
N GLY A 39 5.91 5.88 17.46
CA GLY A 39 6.46 4.90 18.41
C GLY A 39 5.42 4.28 19.36
N ALA A 40 4.16 4.72 19.32
CA ALA A 40 3.13 4.23 20.23
C ALA A 40 2.67 2.81 19.84
N PRO A 41 2.44 1.92 20.82
CA PRO A 41 1.89 0.59 20.54
C PRO A 41 0.45 0.73 20.07
N ILE A 42 0.16 0.16 18.90
CA ILE A 42 -1.18 0.12 18.29
C ILE A 42 -1.69 -1.32 18.30
N SER A 43 -2.91 -1.52 18.79
CA SER A 43 -3.65 -2.78 18.66
C SER A 43 -4.88 -2.57 17.77
N VAL A 44 -4.88 -3.18 16.59
CA VAL A 44 -6.02 -3.09 15.65
C VAL A 44 -7.20 -3.90 16.20
N LEU A 45 -8.38 -3.28 16.30
CA LEU A 45 -9.62 -3.91 16.76
C LEU A 45 -10.53 -4.31 15.59
N HIS A 46 -10.75 -3.39 14.66
CA HIS A 46 -11.70 -3.55 13.59
C HIS A 46 -11.17 -2.91 12.30
N VAL A 47 -11.47 -3.54 11.16
CA VAL A 47 -11.01 -3.12 9.85
C VAL A 47 -12.16 -3.30 8.87
N GLU A 48 -12.53 -2.20 8.23
CA GLU A 48 -13.49 -2.19 7.13
C GLU A 48 -12.78 -1.67 5.88
N GLY A 49 -12.89 -2.39 4.77
CA GLY A 49 -12.19 -2.07 3.54
C GLY A 49 -13.13 -1.97 2.36
N ASN A 50 -13.05 -0.87 1.62
CA ASN A 50 -13.66 -0.74 0.31
C ASN A 50 -12.57 -0.74 -0.75
N GLU A 51 -12.54 -1.79 -1.58
CA GLU A 51 -11.63 -1.92 -2.72
C GLU A 51 -12.45 -2.11 -3.99
N SER A 52 -12.22 -1.24 -4.98
CA SER A 52 -12.86 -1.33 -6.29
C SER A 52 -11.81 -1.18 -7.38
N LEU A 53 -12.07 -1.77 -8.55
CA LEU A 53 -11.17 -1.62 -9.68
C LEU A 53 -11.20 -0.16 -10.17
N ASN A 54 -10.03 0.38 -10.51
CA ASN A 54 -9.84 1.76 -11.00
C ASN A 54 -10.26 2.88 -10.02
N GLN A 55 -10.52 2.55 -8.75
CA GLN A 55 -10.78 3.52 -7.70
C GLN A 55 -9.74 3.37 -6.60
N PRO A 56 -9.30 4.47 -5.95
CA PRO A 56 -8.43 4.37 -4.80
C PRO A 56 -9.15 3.58 -3.71
N TRP A 57 -8.48 2.54 -3.20
CA TRP A 57 -9.00 1.78 -2.07
C TRP A 57 -8.99 2.65 -0.81
N ARG A 58 -9.91 2.34 0.12
CA ARG A 58 -10.08 3.03 1.40
C ARG A 58 -10.32 2.00 2.50
N TYR A 59 -9.54 2.07 3.57
CA TYR A 59 -9.67 1.22 4.76
C TYR A 59 -9.94 2.07 5.99
N VAL A 60 -11.04 1.79 6.69
CA VAL A 60 -11.35 2.36 7.99
C VAL A 60 -10.84 1.38 9.05
N ILE A 61 -9.88 1.82 9.84
CA ILE A 61 -9.20 0.99 10.84
C ILE A 61 -9.47 1.58 12.21
N SER A 62 -10.15 0.80 13.07
CA SER A 62 -10.31 1.13 14.48
C SER A 62 -9.25 0.40 15.28
N PHE A 63 -8.56 1.12 16.17
CA PHE A 63 -7.48 0.57 16.98
C PHE A 63 -7.48 1.16 18.39
N THR A 64 -6.85 0.46 19.33
CA THR A 64 -6.55 0.99 20.66
C THR A 64 -5.07 1.28 20.82
N SER A 65 -4.78 2.25 21.66
CA SER A 65 -3.42 2.53 22.12
C SER A 65 -3.42 2.86 23.61
N THR A 66 -2.32 2.53 24.28
CA THR A 66 -2.06 2.96 25.66
C THR A 66 -1.75 4.46 25.74
N ASP A 67 -1.29 5.06 24.64
CA ASP A 67 -1.10 6.50 24.53
C ASP A 67 -2.43 7.21 24.25
N LYS A 68 -2.80 8.11 25.16
CA LYS A 68 -4.06 8.87 25.13
C LYS A 68 -3.89 10.26 24.53
N THR A 69 -2.67 10.64 24.22
CA THR A 69 -2.28 11.99 23.76
C THR A 69 -1.84 12.00 22.31
N LEU A 70 -2.27 11.01 21.52
CA LEU A 70 -1.96 10.92 20.10
C LEU A 70 -2.52 12.14 19.35
N SER A 71 -1.62 13.04 18.95
CA SER A 71 -1.98 14.24 18.19
C SER A 71 -2.38 13.86 16.76
N PRO A 72 -3.53 14.33 16.24
CA PRO A 72 -3.95 14.06 14.87
C PRO A 72 -2.92 14.46 13.81
N GLU A 73 -2.18 15.54 14.05
CA GLU A 73 -1.14 16.07 13.16
C GLU A 73 0.02 15.08 12.94
N ALA A 74 0.31 14.25 13.95
CA ALA A 74 1.34 13.22 13.83
C ALA A 74 0.88 12.03 12.97
N PHE A 75 -0.42 11.88 12.72
CA PHE A 75 -0.98 10.78 11.91
C PHE A 75 -1.37 11.22 10.51
N LEU A 76 -1.92 12.43 10.37
CA LEU A 76 -2.44 12.91 9.10
C LEU A 76 -1.31 13.05 8.05
N ASN A 77 -1.59 12.58 6.83
CA ASN A 77 -0.67 12.54 5.70
C ASN A 77 0.61 11.71 5.91
N GLN A 78 0.70 10.93 6.99
CA GLN A 78 1.84 10.03 7.17
C GLN A 78 1.70 8.78 6.31
N LYS A 79 2.85 8.33 5.80
CA LYS A 79 2.95 7.02 5.14
C LYS A 79 2.70 5.95 6.18
N SER A 80 1.85 4.99 5.85
CA SER A 80 1.56 3.88 6.74
C SER A 80 1.43 2.59 5.96
N THR A 81 1.77 1.52 6.66
CA THR A 81 1.81 0.17 6.16
C THR A 81 0.85 -0.68 6.97
N PHE A 82 -0.08 -1.31 6.28
CA PHE A 82 -1.09 -2.18 6.88
C PHE A 82 -0.89 -3.62 6.40
N SER A 83 -0.53 -4.50 7.31
CA SER A 83 -0.23 -5.91 7.02
C SER A 83 -1.31 -6.84 7.55
N PHE A 84 -1.72 -7.76 6.69
CA PHE A 84 -2.54 -8.91 7.02
C PHE A 84 -1.58 -10.06 7.35
N ASN A 85 -1.48 -10.41 8.62
CA ASN A 85 -0.62 -11.49 9.07
C ASN A 85 -1.36 -12.83 8.88
N PRO A 86 -0.85 -13.74 8.03
CA PRO A 86 -1.43 -15.06 7.90
C PRO A 86 -1.18 -15.86 9.18
N VAL A 87 -2.20 -16.55 9.67
CA VAL A 87 -2.02 -17.49 10.78
C VAL A 87 -1.31 -18.73 10.21
N ILE A 88 -0.07 -18.96 10.63
CA ILE A 88 0.68 -20.17 10.27
C ILE A 88 0.17 -21.31 11.17
N ASN A 89 -0.95 -21.92 10.80
CA ASN A 89 -1.42 -23.17 11.42
C ASN A 89 -0.69 -24.38 10.81
N LYS A 90 0.63 -24.31 10.68
CA LYS A 90 1.42 -25.42 10.16
C LYS A 90 1.89 -26.29 11.34
N PRO A 91 1.47 -27.57 11.43
CA PRO A 91 2.07 -28.47 12.40
C PRO A 91 3.58 -28.59 12.10
N LEU A 92 4.38 -28.63 13.17
CA LEU A 92 5.86 -28.67 13.20
C LEU A 92 6.47 -29.66 12.19
N THR A 93 5.75 -30.72 11.84
CA THR A 93 6.13 -31.73 10.84
C THR A 93 6.30 -31.19 9.42
N SER A 94 5.67 -30.07 9.07
CA SER A 94 5.80 -29.42 7.76
C SER A 94 6.93 -28.39 7.67
N ALA A 95 7.47 -27.94 8.81
CA ALA A 95 8.61 -27.02 8.85
C ALA A 95 9.93 -27.72 8.45
N ILE A 96 10.11 -28.99 8.86
CA ILE A 96 11.31 -29.78 8.54
C ILE A 96 11.38 -30.11 7.04
N ARG A 97 10.24 -30.34 6.38
CA ARG A 97 10.19 -30.66 4.94
C ARG A 97 10.36 -29.43 4.05
N SER A 98 10.17 -28.22 4.59
CA SER A 98 10.29 -26.95 3.84
C SER A 98 11.71 -26.37 3.85
N LEU A 99 12.68 -27.01 4.53
CA LEU A 99 14.09 -26.57 4.47
C LEU A 99 14.71 -26.70 3.07
N SER A 100 14.08 -27.48 2.18
CA SER A 100 14.54 -27.67 0.79
C SER A 100 13.86 -26.75 -0.23
N ASP A 101 12.79 -26.04 0.15
CA ASP A 101 12.04 -25.12 -0.73
C ASP A 101 11.36 -24.02 0.11
N LEU A 102 12.02 -22.87 0.36
CA LEU A 102 11.29 -21.73 0.94
C LEU A 102 11.91 -20.35 0.66
N PRO A 103 11.29 -19.60 -0.27
CA PRO A 103 10.96 -18.20 0.04
C PRO A 103 9.48 -17.86 -0.20
N THR A 104 8.59 -18.83 -0.42
CA THR A 104 7.28 -18.59 -1.07
C THR A 104 6.03 -18.87 -0.24
N LEU A 105 6.10 -19.11 1.07
CA LEU A 105 4.87 -19.40 1.84
C LEU A 105 4.69 -18.66 3.16
N THR A 106 4.81 -17.34 3.10
CA THR A 106 4.04 -16.44 3.97
C THR A 106 3.41 -15.40 3.05
N ASN A 107 2.18 -15.68 2.57
CA ASN A 107 1.40 -14.72 1.79
C ASN A 107 0.89 -13.61 2.73
N LYS A 108 1.84 -12.83 3.26
CA LYS A 108 1.60 -11.63 4.03
C LYS A 108 1.20 -10.56 3.03
N ARG A 109 -0.09 -10.27 2.97
CA ARG A 109 -0.60 -9.14 2.19
C ARG A 109 -0.26 -7.87 2.96
N THR A 110 0.41 -6.94 2.31
CA THR A 110 0.72 -5.64 2.89
C THR A 110 0.20 -4.56 1.97
N LEU A 111 -0.50 -3.58 2.54
CA LEU A 111 -1.01 -2.40 1.87
C LEU A 111 -0.17 -1.21 2.32
N HIS A 112 0.24 -0.39 1.38
CA HIS A 112 0.99 0.83 1.64
C HIS A 112 0.13 2.01 1.20
N GLY A 113 -0.09 2.96 2.10
CA GLY A 113 -0.91 4.11 1.82
C GLY A 113 -0.58 5.30 2.72
N VAL A 114 -1.49 6.27 2.72
CA VAL A 114 -1.41 7.46 3.56
C VAL A 114 -2.66 7.54 4.43
N ILE A 115 -2.49 8.04 5.65
CA ILE A 115 -3.63 8.30 6.54
C ILE A 115 -4.26 9.62 6.10
N THR A 116 -5.51 9.57 5.65
CA THR A 116 -6.26 10.74 5.19
C THR A 116 -7.13 11.35 6.26
N GLU A 117 -7.64 10.52 7.18
CA GLU A 117 -8.48 10.98 8.29
C GLU A 117 -8.05 10.30 9.59
N PHE A 118 -8.14 11.04 10.69
CA PHE A 118 -7.89 10.57 12.04
C PHE A 118 -9.02 11.05 12.94
N SER A 119 -9.54 10.18 13.80
CA SER A 119 -10.61 10.49 14.74
C SER A 119 -10.39 9.74 16.05
N GLN A 120 -10.53 10.45 17.16
CA GLN A 120 -10.49 9.87 18.49
C GLN A 120 -11.92 9.58 18.95
N LEU A 121 -12.25 8.31 19.15
CA LEU A 121 -13.62 7.88 19.44
C LEU A 121 -13.93 7.93 20.94
N SER A 122 -13.06 7.35 21.77
CA SER A 122 -13.24 7.33 23.21
C SER A 122 -11.92 7.17 23.94
N VAL A 123 -11.89 7.60 25.21
CA VAL A 123 -10.72 7.44 26.08
C VAL A 123 -11.18 6.74 27.36
N ASN A 124 -10.63 5.56 27.60
CA ASN A 124 -10.84 4.83 28.84
C ASN A 124 -9.70 5.12 29.83
N LYS A 125 -9.85 4.58 31.04
CA LYS A 125 -8.85 4.72 32.10
C LYS A 125 -7.52 4.01 31.78
N GLU A 126 -7.57 3.00 30.93
CA GLU A 126 -6.38 2.20 30.56
C GLU A 126 -5.94 2.47 29.11
N GLU A 127 -6.89 2.47 28.17
CA GLU A 127 -6.60 2.62 26.73
C GLU A 127 -7.48 3.69 26.07
N ALA A 128 -7.04 4.24 24.94
CA ALA A 128 -7.84 5.12 24.08
C ALA A 128 -8.18 4.42 22.76
N HIS A 129 -9.41 4.62 22.29
CA HIS A 129 -9.92 4.12 21.02
C HIS A 129 -9.81 5.21 19.95
N TYR A 130 -9.15 4.85 18.86
CA TYR A 130 -8.95 5.72 17.71
C TYR A 130 -9.46 5.03 16.44
N GLN A 131 -9.76 5.87 15.45
CA GLN A 131 -10.13 5.46 14.12
C GLN A 131 -9.28 6.24 13.13
N VAL A 132 -8.70 5.53 12.17
CA VAL A 132 -7.98 6.13 11.05
C VAL A 132 -8.51 5.62 9.73
N VAL A 133 -8.44 6.48 8.73
CA VAL A 133 -8.74 6.13 7.36
C VAL A 133 -7.42 6.05 6.59
N LEU A 134 -7.05 4.83 6.24
CA LEU A 134 -5.93 4.54 5.38
C LEU A 134 -6.41 4.48 3.93
N SER A 135 -5.87 5.35 3.09
CA SER A 135 -6.21 5.40 1.67
C SER A 135 -4.97 5.20 0.80
N SER A 136 -5.19 4.78 -0.44
CA SER A 136 -4.12 4.75 -1.43
C SER A 136 -3.48 6.14 -1.60
N CYS A 137 -2.17 6.20 -1.86
CA CYS A 137 -1.52 7.45 -2.25
C CYS A 137 -2.18 8.08 -3.49
N LEU A 138 -2.82 7.28 -4.34
CA LEU A 138 -3.60 7.74 -5.49
C LEU A 138 -4.79 8.62 -5.08
N ALA A 139 -5.34 8.47 -3.88
CA ALA A 139 -6.40 9.34 -3.38
C ALA A 139 -5.97 10.81 -3.30
N ARG A 140 -4.66 11.08 -3.14
CA ARG A 140 -4.11 12.45 -3.18
C ARG A 140 -4.26 13.09 -4.57
N LEU A 141 -4.25 12.30 -5.64
CA LEU A 141 -4.44 12.78 -7.01
C LEU A 141 -5.87 13.28 -7.26
N ALA A 142 -6.83 12.87 -6.44
CA ALA A 142 -8.20 13.39 -6.48
C ALA A 142 -8.35 14.74 -5.78
N VAL A 143 -7.31 15.20 -5.05
CA VAL A 143 -7.36 16.43 -4.28
C VAL A 143 -6.94 17.59 -5.17
N GLY A 144 -7.91 18.42 -5.56
CA GLY A 144 -7.68 19.60 -6.39
C GLY A 144 -8.08 19.41 -7.84
N GLN A 145 -8.09 20.51 -8.59
CA GLN A 145 -8.35 20.55 -10.01
C GLN A 145 -7.24 21.33 -10.69
N HIS A 146 -6.75 20.80 -11.80
CA HIS A 146 -5.64 21.40 -12.54
C HIS A 146 -6.01 21.56 -14.02
N SER A 147 -5.33 22.50 -14.66
CA SER A 147 -5.43 22.71 -16.11
C SER A 147 -4.02 22.77 -16.67
N ALA A 148 -3.72 21.87 -17.60
CA ALA A 148 -2.39 21.72 -18.19
C ALA A 148 -2.49 21.31 -19.66
N ILE A 149 -1.45 21.64 -20.43
CA ILE A 149 -1.32 21.27 -21.84
C ILE A 149 0.00 20.54 -22.01
N PHE A 150 -0.07 19.29 -22.44
CA PHE A 150 1.08 18.46 -22.76
C PHE A 150 1.18 18.33 -24.28
N GLN A 151 2.36 18.59 -24.85
CA GLN A 151 2.56 18.60 -26.31
C GLN A 151 3.59 17.55 -26.71
N GLN A 152 3.37 16.88 -27.83
CA GLN A 152 4.30 15.88 -28.39
C GLN A 152 4.67 14.77 -27.37
N GLN A 153 3.69 14.33 -26.59
CA GLN A 153 3.90 13.30 -25.56
C GLN A 153 2.90 12.15 -25.70
N SER A 154 3.31 10.95 -25.28
CA SER A 154 2.40 9.82 -25.14
C SER A 154 1.56 9.95 -23.87
N VAL A 155 0.38 9.33 -23.85
CA VAL A 155 -0.49 9.30 -22.66
C VAL A 155 0.24 8.68 -21.47
N VAL A 156 1.07 7.66 -21.71
CA VAL A 156 1.87 7.01 -20.66
C VAL A 156 2.89 7.98 -20.07
N SER A 157 3.61 8.71 -20.92
CA SER A 157 4.61 9.70 -20.50
C SER A 157 3.98 10.79 -19.63
N VAL A 158 2.82 11.31 -20.04
CA VAL A 158 2.09 12.32 -19.26
C VAL A 158 1.64 11.74 -17.91
N VAL A 159 1.09 10.52 -17.88
CA VAL A 159 0.69 9.86 -16.63
C VAL A 159 1.88 9.67 -15.70
N GLU A 160 3.05 9.27 -16.22
CA GLU A 160 4.28 9.15 -15.43
C GLU A 160 4.77 10.51 -14.90
N GLU A 161 4.67 11.56 -15.69
CA GLU A 161 5.02 12.92 -15.27
C GLU A 161 4.13 13.40 -14.12
N VAL A 162 2.81 13.20 -14.24
CA VAL A 162 1.84 13.53 -13.20
C VAL A 162 2.07 12.69 -11.94
N LEU A 163 2.33 11.38 -12.05
CA LEU A 163 2.65 10.56 -10.88
C LEU A 163 3.94 11.03 -10.19
N ARG A 164 4.95 11.39 -10.96
CA ARG A 164 6.24 11.88 -10.45
C ARG A 164 6.11 13.23 -9.74
N SER A 165 5.27 14.14 -10.24
CA SER A 165 5.04 15.44 -9.59
C SER A 165 4.44 15.30 -8.18
N HIS A 166 3.66 14.23 -7.96
CA HIS A 166 3.10 13.88 -6.65
C HIS A 166 4.03 13.08 -5.73
N GLY A 167 5.27 12.86 -6.16
CA GLY A 167 6.30 12.13 -5.42
C GLY A 167 6.15 10.60 -5.48
N LEU A 168 5.35 10.08 -6.41
CA LEU A 168 5.23 8.65 -6.65
C LEU A 168 6.33 8.20 -7.61
N THR A 169 7.04 7.15 -7.23
CA THR A 169 8.19 6.61 -7.98
C THR A 169 7.90 5.20 -8.47
N GLY A 170 8.72 4.66 -9.37
CA GLY A 170 8.51 3.33 -9.98
C GLY A 170 8.50 2.13 -9.00
N ILE A 171 8.71 2.36 -7.70
CA ILE A 171 8.50 1.38 -6.63
C ILE A 171 7.03 1.38 -6.18
N ASP A 172 6.38 2.53 -6.21
CA ASP A 172 5.01 2.75 -5.75
C ASP A 172 3.97 2.28 -6.78
N TYR A 173 4.29 2.41 -8.07
CA TYR A 173 3.41 2.03 -9.17
C TYR A 173 4.10 1.17 -10.22
N ARG A 174 3.32 0.27 -10.84
CA ARG A 174 3.75 -0.54 -11.98
C ARG A 174 2.77 -0.37 -13.13
N LEU A 175 3.30 0.07 -14.27
CA LEU A 175 2.56 0.16 -15.53
C LEU A 175 2.87 -1.08 -16.38
N GLU A 176 1.93 -2.02 -16.46
CA GLU A 176 2.03 -3.15 -17.38
C GLU A 176 1.28 -2.83 -18.66
N LEU A 177 2.02 -2.33 -19.65
CA LEU A 177 1.51 -1.92 -20.96
C LEU A 177 1.74 -3.05 -21.95
N LYS A 178 0.67 -3.53 -22.60
CA LYS A 178 0.77 -4.55 -23.66
C LYS A 178 0.98 -3.96 -25.06
N ASP A 179 0.57 -2.71 -25.24
CA ASP A 179 0.62 -1.98 -26.51
C ASP A 179 1.56 -0.78 -26.41
N SER A 180 2.11 -0.36 -27.55
CA SER A 180 2.80 0.92 -27.69
C SER A 180 1.78 2.04 -27.94
N TYR A 181 1.90 3.14 -27.18
CA TYR A 181 0.99 4.29 -27.27
C TYR A 181 1.67 5.40 -28.07
N PRO A 182 1.12 5.79 -29.24
CA PRO A 182 1.73 6.84 -30.05
C PRO A 182 1.69 8.19 -29.34
N GLU A 183 2.68 9.01 -29.63
CA GLU A 183 2.73 10.41 -29.18
C GLU A 183 1.58 11.21 -29.80
N ARG A 184 1.03 12.14 -29.02
CA ARG A 184 -0.04 13.03 -29.46
C ARG A 184 0.51 14.45 -29.58
N GLU A 185 0.01 15.18 -30.57
CA GLU A 185 0.36 16.57 -30.79
C GLU A 185 0.03 17.44 -29.57
N PHE A 186 -1.17 17.25 -29.01
CA PHE A 186 -1.60 17.88 -27.76
C PHE A 186 -2.49 16.96 -26.92
N ILE A 187 -2.29 17.00 -25.60
CA ILE A 187 -3.14 16.39 -24.58
C ILE A 187 -3.50 17.50 -23.59
N THR A 188 -4.79 17.71 -23.38
CA THR A 188 -5.29 18.74 -22.48
C THR A 188 -5.89 18.14 -21.23
N GLN A 189 -5.53 18.72 -20.09
CA GLN A 189 -6.21 18.57 -18.82
C GLN A 189 -6.98 19.87 -18.57
N TRP A 190 -8.28 19.79 -18.29
CA TRP A 190 -9.12 20.98 -18.11
C TRP A 190 -10.07 20.86 -16.92
N GLN A 191 -9.80 21.62 -15.85
CA GLN A 191 -10.63 21.67 -14.63
C GLN A 191 -10.99 20.28 -14.07
N GLU A 192 -10.07 19.34 -14.19
CA GLU A 192 -10.25 17.97 -13.70
C GLU A 192 -9.12 17.64 -12.74
N SER A 193 -9.40 16.75 -11.79
CA SER A 193 -8.36 16.25 -10.90
C SER A 193 -7.37 15.38 -11.67
N ASP A 194 -6.15 15.24 -11.14
CA ASP A 194 -5.14 14.39 -11.78
C ASP A 194 -5.60 12.93 -11.83
N LEU A 195 -6.36 12.48 -10.83
CA LEU A 195 -6.97 11.16 -10.83
C LEU A 195 -7.97 10.99 -11.99
N GLU A 196 -8.88 11.95 -12.17
CA GLU A 196 -9.88 11.92 -13.24
C GLU A 196 -9.22 12.01 -14.62
N PHE A 197 -8.21 12.86 -14.76
CA PHE A 197 -7.41 12.98 -15.98
C PHE A 197 -6.77 11.64 -16.37
N ILE A 198 -6.11 10.98 -15.40
CA ILE A 198 -5.50 9.67 -15.61
C ILE A 198 -6.60 8.64 -15.93
N GLN A 199 -7.69 8.59 -15.16
CA GLN A 199 -8.82 7.67 -15.40
C GLN A 199 -9.44 7.86 -16.78
N ARG A 200 -9.61 9.10 -17.23
CA ARG A 200 -10.14 9.45 -18.56
C ARG A 200 -9.17 9.06 -19.66
N GLY A 201 -7.90 9.46 -19.54
CA GLY A 201 -6.84 9.11 -20.49
C GLY A 201 -6.73 7.59 -20.65
N MET A 202 -6.83 6.87 -19.53
CA MET A 202 -6.92 5.42 -19.54
C MET A 202 -8.20 4.93 -20.23
N ALA A 203 -9.38 5.30 -19.75
CA ALA A 203 -10.65 4.78 -20.26
C ALA A 203 -10.82 4.99 -21.77
N THR A 204 -10.50 6.19 -22.28
CA THR A 204 -10.65 6.54 -23.70
C THR A 204 -9.69 5.74 -24.60
N HIS A 205 -8.45 5.51 -24.17
CA HIS A 205 -7.43 4.86 -24.99
C HIS A 205 -7.34 3.35 -24.80
N PHE A 206 -7.79 2.84 -23.66
CA PHE A 206 -7.83 1.40 -23.40
C PHE A 206 -9.18 0.76 -23.79
N SER A 207 -10.28 1.52 -23.90
CA SER A 207 -11.60 0.96 -24.29
C SER A 207 -11.83 0.83 -25.80
N THR A 208 -11.07 1.54 -26.64
CA THR A 208 -11.32 1.60 -28.10
C THR A 208 -10.71 0.43 -28.89
N LYS A 209 -9.88 -0.41 -28.27
CA LYS A 209 -9.53 -1.74 -28.80
C LYS A 209 -10.30 -2.81 -28.04
N LYS A 210 -11.21 -3.48 -28.75
CA LYS A 210 -11.97 -4.66 -28.30
C LYS A 210 -11.02 -5.83 -28.02
N ILE A 211 -10.31 -5.81 -26.90
CA ILE A 211 -9.52 -6.94 -26.41
C ILE A 211 -9.72 -7.05 -24.90
N ARG A 212 -10.26 -8.19 -24.49
CA ARG A 212 -10.44 -8.64 -23.10
C ARG A 212 -9.09 -8.90 -22.39
N SER A 213 -8.18 -7.94 -22.34
CA SER A 213 -6.87 -8.19 -21.73
C SER A 213 -6.36 -7.00 -20.93
N SER A 214 -6.64 -7.08 -19.63
CA SER A 214 -6.10 -6.35 -18.48
C SER A 214 -4.89 -5.45 -18.76
N ILE A 215 -5.12 -4.14 -18.73
CA ILE A 215 -4.16 -3.23 -18.11
C ILE A 215 -4.56 -3.17 -16.65
N SER A 216 -3.73 -3.77 -15.80
CA SER A 216 -3.87 -3.70 -14.35
C SER A 216 -2.99 -2.56 -13.86
N PHE A 217 -3.58 -1.49 -13.34
CA PHE A 217 -2.82 -0.60 -12.46
C PHE A 217 -2.54 -1.39 -11.17
N VAL A 218 -1.37 -2.02 -11.13
CA VAL A 218 -0.89 -2.77 -9.98
C VAL A 218 -0.19 -1.75 -9.07
N PHE A 219 -0.97 -0.99 -8.31
CA PHE A 219 -0.44 -0.16 -7.22
C PHE A 219 -0.21 -1.09 -6.02
N ASN A 220 1.05 -1.50 -5.85
CA ASN A 220 1.53 -2.47 -4.86
C ASN A 220 0.56 -3.65 -4.58
N ARG A 221 0.07 -4.29 -5.65
CA ARG A 221 -0.44 -5.66 -5.58
C ARG A 221 0.72 -6.60 -5.88
N ARG A 222 1.23 -7.28 -4.85
CA ARG A 222 1.73 -8.65 -5.06
C ARG A 222 0.49 -9.49 -5.41
N LEU A 223 0.13 -9.46 -6.69
CA LEU A 223 -0.83 -10.37 -7.28
C LEU A 223 -0.07 -11.70 -7.42
N VAL A 224 -0.22 -12.56 -6.43
CA VAL A 224 0.16 -13.98 -6.58
C VAL A 224 -0.98 -14.59 -7.38
N ILE A 225 -0.66 -14.98 -8.62
CA ILE A 225 -1.44 -15.93 -9.42
C ILE A 225 -1.34 -17.30 -8.76
#